data_AF-A0A661QTC2-F1
#
_entry.id   AF-A0A661QTC2-F1
#
_cell.length_a   1.000
_cell.length_b   1.000
_cell.length_c   1.000
_cell.angle_alpha   90.00
_cell.angle_beta   90.00
_cell.angle_gamma   90.00
#
_symmetry.space_group_name_H-M   'P 1'
#
loop_
_entity.id
_entity.type
_entity.pdbx_description
1 polymer ?
#
loop_
_entity_poly.entity_id
_entity_poly.type
_entity_poly.pdbx_seq_one_letter_code
_entity_poly.pdbx_strand_id
1 'polypeptide(L)' 'RGFLSENIFQLVGGLKAGMGYVGARTLKELKQKAKFVKISAAGMRESHVHDVIITKEAPNYRID' A
#
# COMPACT_ATOMS: atom_id res chain seq x y z
N ARG A 1 -2.24 -10.76 -16.08
CA ARG A 1 -2.99 -9.52 -15.71
C ARG A 1 -4.48 -9.84 -15.91
N GLY A 2 -5.28 -9.75 -14.84
CA GLY A 2 -6.72 -10.08 -14.83
C GLY A 2 -7.61 -8.92 -15.28
N PHE A 3 -8.87 -8.90 -14.84
CA PHE A 3 -9.81 -7.84 -15.23
C PHE A 3 -9.40 -6.48 -14.63
N LEU A 4 -9.67 -5.41 -15.37
CA LEU A 4 -9.37 -4.04 -14.93
C LEU A 4 -10.10 -3.72 -13.61
N SER A 5 -11.34 -4.17 -13.46
CA SER A 5 -12.16 -3.97 -12.27
C SER A 5 -11.50 -4.50 -11.00
N GLU A 6 -10.85 -5.67 -11.06
CA GLU A 6 -10.16 -6.28 -9.92
C GLU A 6 -8.95 -5.46 -9.47
N ASN A 7 -8.21 -4.90 -10.43
CA ASN A 7 -7.07 -4.03 -10.14
C ASN A 7 -7.53 -2.71 -9.52
N ILE A 8 -8.57 -2.08 -10.08
CA ILE A 8 -9.15 -0.85 -9.52
C ILE A 8 -9.64 -1.10 -8.09
N PHE A 9 -10.27 -2.23 -7.82
CA PHE A 9 -10.73 -2.59 -6.49
C PHE A 9 -9.58 -2.62 -5.47
N GLN A 10 -8.46 -3.29 -5.79
CA GLN A 10 -7.30 -3.35 -4.91
C GLN A 10 -6.64 -1.98 -4.71
N LEU A 11 -6.52 -1.17 -5.77
CA LEU A 11 -5.93 0.17 -5.70
C LEU A 11 -6.77 1.12 -4.83
N VAL A 12 -8.09 1.15 -5.03
CA VAL A 12 -9.01 1.97 -4.23
C VAL A 12 -9.06 1.47 -2.79
N GLY A 13 -9.03 0.16 -2.57
CA GLY A 13 -8.96 -0.45 -1.25
C GLY A 13 -7.72 -0.01 -0.48
N GLY A 14 -6.54 -0.10 -1.10
CA GLY A 14 -5.27 0.34 -0.51
C GLY A 14 -5.26 1.83 -0.19
N LEU A 15 -5.77 2.68 -1.08
CA LEU A 15 -5.88 4.12 -0.83
C LEU A 15 -6.77 4.43 0.37
N LYS A 16 -7.95 3.80 0.48
CA LYS A 16 -8.87 4.00 1.60
C LYS A 16 -8.26 3.54 2.92
N ALA A 17 -7.55 2.41 2.94
CA ALA A 17 -6.82 1.95 4.12
C ALA A 17 -5.76 2.98 4.56
N GLY A 18 -4.96 3.49 3.62
CA GLY A 18 -3.99 4.56 3.87
C GLY A 18 -4.61 5.84 4.41
N MET A 19 -5.74 6.28 3.83
CA MET A 19 -6.52 7.42 4.33
C MET A 19 -7.02 7.20 5.75
N GLY A 20 -7.39 5.96 6.11
CA GLY A 20 -7.74 5.56 7.47
C GLY A 20 -6.59 5.75 8.46
N TYR A 21 -5.39 5.26 8.13
CA TYR A 21 -4.20 5.41 8.99
C TYR A 21 -3.82 6.89 9.24
N VAL A 22 -4.04 7.76 8.25
CA VAL A 22 -3.75 9.20 8.35
C VAL A 22 -4.93 9.98 8.98
N GLY A 23 -6.09 9.34 9.19
CA GLY A 23 -7.29 10.02 9.71
C GLY A 23 -7.85 11.07 8.74
N ALA A 24 -7.79 10.80 7.44
CA ALA A 24 -8.24 11.70 6.38
C ALA A 24 -9.55 11.21 5.75
N ARG A 25 -10.60 12.03 5.78
CA ARG A 25 -11.90 11.70 5.14
C ARG A 25 -11.96 12.04 3.66
N THR A 26 -11.08 12.93 3.20
CA THR A 26 -11.03 13.39 1.80
C THR A 26 -9.61 13.39 1.28
N LEU A 27 -9.43 13.41 -0.05
CA LEU A 27 -8.11 13.52 -0.66
C LEU A 27 -7.40 14.83 -0.31
N LYS A 28 -8.17 15.92 -0.13
CA LYS A 28 -7.64 17.21 0.32
C LYS A 28 -7.07 17.10 1.74
N GLU A 29 -7.81 16.45 2.64
CA GLU A 29 -7.31 16.17 3.99
C GLU A 29 -6.08 15.28 3.98
N LEU A 30 -6.06 14.23 3.15
CA LEU A 30 -4.90 13.35 3.03
C LEU A 30 -3.65 14.15 2.64
N LYS A 31 -3.77 15.01 1.61
CA LYS A 31 -2.67 15.86 1.15
C LYS A 31 -2.19 16.86 2.21
N GLN A 32 -3.08 17.31 3.09
CA GLN A 32 -2.77 18.27 4.15
C GLN A 32 -2.22 17.63 5.43
N LYS A 33 -2.73 16.45 5.80
CA LYS A 33 -2.41 15.75 7.06
C LYS A 33 -1.24 14.79 6.92
N ALA A 34 -0.98 14.25 5.73
CA ALA A 34 0.08 13.27 5.52
C ALA A 34 1.45 13.84 5.88
N LYS A 35 2.22 13.04 6.61
CA LYS A 35 3.62 13.32 6.95
C LYS A 35 4.47 12.18 6.43
N PHE A 36 5.60 12.52 5.84
CA PHE A 36 6.56 11.56 5.33
C PHE A 36 7.81 11.58 6.19
N VAL A 37 8.43 10.41 6.32
CA VAL A 37 9.73 10.24 6.96
C VAL A 37 10.68 9.62 5.95
N LYS A 38 11.96 9.99 6.02
CA LYS A 38 12.99 9.36 5.19
C LYS A 38 13.41 8.05 5.84
N ILE A 39 13.35 6.97 5.07
CA ILE A 39 13.81 5.64 5.51
C ILE A 39 15.15 5.28 4.87
N SER A 40 15.87 4.36 5.49
CA SER A 40 17.09 3.76 4.93
C SER A 40 16.74 2.63 3.95
N ALA A 41 17.74 2.14 3.20
CA ALA A 41 17.58 0.93 2.39
C ALA A 41 17.24 -0.30 3.25
N ALA A 42 17.71 -0.35 4.51
CA ALA A 42 17.33 -1.39 5.45
C ALA A 42 15.84 -1.30 5.81
N GLY A 43 15.34 -0.09 6.10
CA GLY A 43 13.91 0.14 6.38
C GLY A 43 13.02 -0.17 5.18
N MET A 44 13.51 0.02 3.96
CA MET A 44 12.79 -0.39 2.75
C MET A 44 12.64 -1.92 2.68
N ARG A 45 13.72 -2.68 2.92
CA ARG A 45 13.66 -4.15 2.97
C ARG A 45 12.73 -4.65 4.08
N GLU A 46 12.77 -4.02 5.24
CA GLU A 46 11.87 -4.32 6.37
C GLU A 46 10.40 -4.05 6.03
N SER A 47 10.11 -3.01 5.25
CA SER A 47 8.73 -2.69 4.86
C SER A 47 8.13 -3.70 3.89
N HIS A 48 8.96 -4.39 3.11
CA HIS A 48 8.54 -5.47 2.23
C HIS A 48 8.46 -6.79 3.00
N VAL A 49 7.74 -7.77 2.44
CA VAL A 49 7.77 -9.15 2.95
C VAL A 49 9.22 -9.64 2.99
N HIS A 50 9.69 -10.08 4.15
CA HIS A 50 11.03 -10.60 4.38
C HIS A 50 10.97 -11.82 5.31
N ASP A 51 11.99 -12.69 5.21
CA ASP A 51 12.20 -13.89 6.03
C ASP A 51 11.06 -14.94 6.01
N VAL A 52 10.26 -14.96 4.96
CA VAL A 52 9.19 -15.95 4.73
C VAL A 52 9.09 -16.39 3.27
N ILE A 53 8.62 -17.62 3.04
CA ILE A 53 8.29 -18.12 1.71
C ILE A 53 6.82 -17.79 1.39
N ILE A 54 6.60 -16.99 0.36
CA ILE A 54 5.25 -16.69 -0.14
C ILE A 54 4.74 -17.93 -0.89
N THR A 55 3.80 -18.66 -0.30
CA THR A 55 3.23 -19.90 -0.88
C THR A 55 2.00 -19.65 -1.76
N LYS A 56 1.40 -18.47 -1.67
CA LYS A 56 0.27 -17.99 -2.49
C LYS A 56 0.43 -16.52 -2.80
N GLU A 57 0.20 -16.15 -4.05
CA GLU A 57 0.22 -14.74 -4.45
C GLU A 57 -0.96 -13.97 -3.88
N ALA A 58 -0.68 -12.80 -3.31
CA ALA A 58 -1.72 -11.88 -2.87
C ALA A 58 -2.18 -10.99 -4.03
N PRO A 59 -3.48 -10.67 -4.13
CA PRO A 59 -4.03 -9.90 -5.25
C PRO A 59 -3.49 -8.47 -5.35
N ASN A 60 -2.94 -7.93 -4.25
CA ASN A 60 -2.43 -6.56 -4.10
C ASN A 60 -0.91 -6.47 -3.82
N TYR A 61 -0.19 -7.60 -3.81
CA TYR A 61 1.25 -7.62 -3.54
C TYR A 61 1.94 -8.54 -4.54
N ARG A 62 2.49 -7.94 -5.60
CA ARG A 62 3.20 -8.62 -6.69
C ARG A 62 4.64 -8.12 -6.74
N ILE A 63 5.57 -9.05 -6.77
CA ILE A 63 7.01 -8.78 -6.90
C ILE A 63 7.33 -9.06 -8.38
N ASP A 64 7.13 -8.06 -9.24
CA ASP A 64 7.69 -8.06 -10.60
C ASP A 64 9.14 -7.56 -10.55
#